data_AF-A0AA48MA09-F1
#
_entry.id   AF-A0AA48MA09-F1
#
_cell.length_a   1.000
_cell.length_b   1.000
_cell.length_c   1.000
_cell.angle_alpha   90.00
_cell.angle_beta   90.00
_cell.angle_gamma   90.00
#
_symmetry.space_group_name_H-M   'P 1'
#
loop_
_entity.id
_entity.type
_entity.pdbx_description
1 polymer ?
#
loop_
_entity_poly.entity_id
_entity_poly.type
_entity_poly.pdbx_seq_one_letter_code
_entity_poly.pdbx_strand_id
1 'polypeptide(L)' 'MTPIATFFRNLEAKCCTVCGQAMTEQAESYMTECFDCQEKIAKDAYLRHYNKR' A
#
# COMPACT_ATOMS: atom_id res chain seq x y z
N MET A 1 26.45 13.93 -1.16
CA MET A 1 26.12 12.58 -1.65
C MET A 1 26.09 11.63 -0.48
N THR A 2 24.96 10.95 -0.23
CA THR A 2 24.87 9.86 0.73
C THR A 2 25.67 8.66 0.19
N PRO A 3 26.57 8.05 0.97
CA PRO A 3 27.28 6.85 0.55
C PRO A 3 26.29 5.72 0.22
N ILE A 4 26.48 5.03 -0.92
CA ILE A 4 25.60 3.91 -1.35
C ILE A 4 25.43 2.85 -0.24
N ALA A 5 26.48 2.58 0.53
CA ALA A 5 26.45 1.64 1.66
C ALA A 5 25.49 2.03 2.81
N THR A 6 25.07 3.29 2.85
CA THR A 6 24.12 3.84 3.84
C THR A 6 22.77 4.20 3.24
N PHE A 7 22.63 4.21 1.91
CA PHE A 7 21.41 4.60 1.20
C PHE A 7 20.20 3.78 1.67
N PHE A 8 20.31 2.46 1.65
CA PHE A 8 19.21 1.58 2.05
C PHE A 8 18.90 1.60 3.55
N ARG A 9 19.85 2.01 4.40
CA ARG A 9 19.61 2.13 5.85
C ARG A 9 18.80 3.36 6.22
N ASN A 10 18.86 4.39 5.36
CA ASN A 10 18.19 5.67 5.56
C ASN A 10 16.96 5.80 4.66
N LEU A 11 16.53 4.71 4.02
CA LEU A 11 15.32 4.72 3.21
C LEU A 11 14.11 4.83 4.14
N GLU A 12 13.26 5.81 3.86
CA GLU A 12 12.02 5.96 4.61
C GLU A 12 11.12 4.74 4.41
N ALA A 13 10.29 4.45 5.41
CA ALA A 13 9.29 3.41 5.30
C ALA A 13 8.36 3.71 4.12
N LYS A 14 8.03 2.68 3.34
CA LYS A 14 7.07 2.79 2.26
C LYS A 14 5.71 3.19 2.84
N CYS A 15 5.07 4.21 2.29
CA CYS A 15 3.74 4.64 2.71
C CYS A 15 2.68 4.34 1.65
N CYS A 16 1.48 4.01 2.11
CA CYS A 16 0.33 3.76 1.24
C CYS A 16 -0.05 5.05 0.50
N THR A 17 -0.23 4.97 -0.82
CA THR A 17 -0.59 6.13 -1.65
C THR A 17 -2.02 6.62 -1.42
N VAL A 18 -2.88 5.82 -0.78
CA VAL A 18 -4.29 6.14 -0.51
C VAL A 18 -4.49 6.75 0.87
N CYS A 19 -3.92 6.14 1.92
CA CYS A 19 -4.15 6.56 3.30
C CYS A 19 -2.93 7.18 4.00
N GLY A 20 -1.75 7.16 3.35
CA GLY A 20 -0.51 7.72 3.90
C GLY A 20 0.11 6.91 5.05
N GLN A 21 -0.53 5.82 5.50
CA GLN A 21 0.01 4.99 6.57
C GLN A 21 1.26 4.23 6.10
N ALA A 22 2.19 4.04 7.04
CA ALA A 22 3.35 3.19 6.81
C ALA A 22 2.87 1.77 6.47
N MET A 23 3.36 1.24 5.36
CA MET A 23 3.01 -0.09 4.89
C MET A 23 3.81 -1.10 5.70
N THR A 24 3.11 -2.06 6.31
CA THR A 24 3.76 -3.27 6.82
C THR A 24 4.45 -4.00 5.66
N GLU A 25 5.55 -4.69 5.95
CA GLU A 25 6.34 -5.38 4.92
C GLU A 25 5.43 -6.23 4.03
N GLN A 26 5.37 -5.85 2.75
CA GLN A 26 4.64 -6.59 1.75
C GLN A 26 5.60 -7.54 1.06
N ALA A 27 5.18 -8.79 0.85
CA ALA A 27 5.93 -9.78 0.08
C ALA A 27 6.18 -9.31 -1.38
N GLU A 28 5.41 -8.33 -1.86
CA GLU A 28 5.49 -7.77 -3.20
C GLU A 28 5.93 -6.30 -3.17
N SER A 29 7.09 -6.02 -3.76
CA SER A 29 7.68 -4.68 -3.77
C SER A 29 6.90 -3.65 -4.62
N TYR A 30 6.07 -4.11 -5.57
CA TYR A 30 5.35 -3.23 -6.51
C TYR A 30 4.01 -2.67 -6.00
N MET A 31 3.50 -3.18 -4.89
CA MET A 31 2.20 -2.79 -4.35
C MET A 31 2.24 -1.36 -3.78
N THR A 32 1.38 -0.45 -4.24
CA THR A 32 1.37 0.96 -3.79
C THR A 32 0.37 1.25 -2.68
N GLU A 33 -0.53 0.30 -2.40
CA GLU A 33 -1.65 0.45 -1.46
C GLU A 33 -1.54 -0.58 -0.34
N CYS A 34 -1.98 -0.23 0.88
CA CYS A 34 -2.03 -1.18 1.99
C CYS A 34 -3.21 -2.15 1.84
N PHE A 35 -3.13 -3.30 2.53
CA PHE A 35 -4.17 -4.33 2.49
C PHE A 35 -5.55 -3.80 2.88
N ASP A 36 -5.63 -2.93 3.90
CA ASP A 36 -6.91 -2.35 4.34
C ASP A 36 -7.59 -1.53 3.24
N CYS A 37 -6.82 -0.73 2.50
CA CYS A 37 -7.34 0.07 1.39
C CYS A 37 -7.80 -0.82 0.23
N GLN A 38 -7.03 -1.85 -0.09
CA GLN A 38 -7.37 -2.80 -1.15
C GLN A 38 -8.63 -3.62 -0.81
N GLU A 39 -8.73 -4.11 0.43
CA GLU A 39 -9.90 -4.85 0.90
C GLU A 39 -11.15 -3.98 0.86
N LYS A 40 -11.03 -2.70 1.28
CA LYS A 40 -12.13 -1.75 1.19
C LYS A 40 -12.59 -1.55 -0.25
N ILE A 41 -11.68 -1.37 -1.20
CA ILE A 41 -12.02 -1.22 -2.62
C ILE A 41 -12.73 -2.47 -3.14
N ALA A 42 -12.22 -3.67 -2.83
CA ALA A 42 -12.83 -4.93 -3.24
C ALA A 42 -14.26 -5.09 -2.67
N LYS A 43 -14.44 -4.76 -1.38
CA LYS A 43 -15.74 -4.79 -0.72
C LYS A 43 -16.72 -3.78 -1.32
N ASP A 44 -16.27 -2.56 -1.57
CA ASP A 44 -17.09 -1.51 -2.17
C ASP A 44 -17.53 -1.90 -3.60
N ALA A 45 -16.64 -2.52 -4.38
CA ALA A 45 -16.97 -3.07 -5.69
C ALA A 45 -18.03 -4.18 -5.58
N TYR A 46 -17.85 -5.13 -4.66
CA TYR A 46 -18.83 -6.19 -4.42
C TYR A 46 -20.22 -5.63 -4.09
N LEU A 47 -20.31 -4.70 -3.12
CA LEU A 47 -21.58 -4.11 -2.70
C LEU A 47 -22.26 -3.35 -3.84
N ARG A 48 -21.48 -2.64 -4.69
CA ARG A 48 -22.03 -1.96 -5.88
C ARG A 48 -22.64 -2.93 -6.87
N HIS A 49 -22.04 -4.10 -7.07
CA HIS A 49 -22.58 -5.12 -7.97
C HIS A 49 -23.76 -5.87 -7.36
N TYR A 50 -23.74 -6.12 -6.06
CA TYR A 50 -24.82 -6.79 -5.34
C TYR A 50 -26.09 -5.93 -5.29
N ASN A 51 -25.96 -4.65 -4.89
CA ASN A 51 -27.10 -3.73 -4.76
C ASN A 51 -27.68 -3.24 -6.10
N LYS A 52 -27.03 -3.56 -7.23
CA LYS A 52 -27.55 -3.30 -8.58
C LYS A 52 -28.47 -4.42 -9.10
N ARG A 53 -28.55 -5.55 -8.41
CA ARG A 53 -29.55 -6.61 -8.64
C ARG A 53 -30.81 -6.32 -7.85
#